data_AF-A0A117NN14-F1
#
_entry.id   AF-A0A117NN14-F1
#
_cell.length_a   1.000
_cell.length_b   1.000
_cell.length_c   1.000
_cell.angle_alpha   90.00
_cell.angle_beta   90.00
_cell.angle_gamma   90.00
#
_symmetry.space_group_name_H-M   'P 1'
#
loop_
_entity.id
_entity.type
_entity.pdbx_description
1 polymer ?
#
loop_
_entity_poly.entity_id
_entity_poly.type
_entity_poly.pdbx_seq_one_letter_code
_entity_poly.pdbx_strand_id
1 'polypeptide(L)'
;MAFKVFTTESIGAQRNHIAIYIETDPSEDRGWLHHVTGTILNGMDYTPRPTPNPEVLPEHVPDLKKQIGTIEEEDLERFREECCLAVLPPRAQVTLRGTRLYPGTPLYPCTEWLRDVEEMAVRKGIFKPL
;
A
#
# COMPACT_ATOMS: atom_id res chain seq x y z
N MET A 1 19.48 -4.02 9.66
CA MET A 1 18.75 -5.30 9.78
C MET A 1 17.76 -5.33 8.63
N ALA A 2 17.57 -6.47 7.96
CA ALA A 2 16.61 -6.56 6.86
C ALA A 2 15.23 -7.01 7.37
N PHE A 3 14.19 -6.25 7.05
CA PHE A 3 12.80 -6.61 7.30
C PHE A 3 12.15 -7.18 6.05
N LYS A 4 11.19 -8.09 6.23
CA LYS A 4 10.41 -8.63 5.12
C LYS A 4 9.32 -7.64 4.72
N VAL A 5 9.13 -7.52 3.41
CA VAL A 5 8.11 -6.67 2.80
C VAL A 5 7.07 -7.57 2.13
N PHE A 6 5.80 -7.30 2.40
CA PHE A 6 4.67 -8.04 1.88
C PHE A 6 3.69 -7.10 1.19
N THR A 7 2.99 -7.60 0.19
CA THR A 7 1.65 -7.09 -0.17
C THR A 7 0.61 -7.85 0.64
N THR A 8 -0.46 -7.17 1.04
CA THR A 8 -1.63 -7.79 1.68
C THR A 8 -2.92 -7.20 1.13
N GLU A 9 -3.96 -8.03 1.08
CA GLU A 9 -5.30 -7.60 0.73
C GLU A 9 -6.29 -7.76 1.88
N SER A 10 -7.21 -6.81 2.00
CA SER A 10 -8.36 -6.88 2.90
C SER A 10 -9.66 -6.67 2.13
N ILE A 11 -10.75 -7.28 2.61
CA ILE A 11 -12.08 -7.15 2.03
C ILE A 11 -12.45 -5.66 1.92
N GLY A 12 -12.80 -5.24 0.71
CA GLY A 12 -13.31 -3.90 0.43
C GLY A 12 -14.66 -3.97 -0.27
N ALA A 13 -15.37 -2.84 -0.35
CA ALA A 13 -16.78 -2.82 -0.76
C ALA A 13 -17.03 -3.32 -2.20
N GLN A 14 -16.23 -2.84 -3.17
CA GLN A 14 -16.35 -3.24 -4.58
C GLN A 14 -15.14 -4.03 -5.08
N ARG A 15 -13.99 -3.82 -4.44
CA ARG A 15 -12.69 -4.46 -4.71
C ARG A 15 -11.97 -4.57 -3.38
N ASN A 16 -11.08 -5.54 -3.27
CA ASN A 16 -10.19 -5.62 -2.13
C ASN A 16 -9.35 -4.34 -2.01
N HIS A 17 -9.09 -3.96 -0.78
CA HIS A 17 -8.11 -2.93 -0.46
C HIS A 17 -6.73 -3.58 -0.38
N ILE A 18 -5.73 -2.99 -1.02
CA ILE A 18 -4.36 -3.51 -1.06
C ILE A 18 -3.41 -2.57 -0.30
N ALA A 19 -2.44 -3.16 0.38
CA ALA A 19 -1.46 -2.44 1.19
C ALA A 19 -0.09 -3.10 1.14
N ILE A 20 0.96 -2.30 1.40
CA ILE A 20 2.30 -2.82 1.69
C ILE A 20 2.39 -3.00 3.20
N TYR A 21 2.82 -4.17 3.65
CA TYR A 21 3.08 -4.48 5.04
C TYR A 21 4.57 -4.78 5.22
N ILE A 22 5.22 -4.07 6.14
CA ILE A 22 6.62 -4.31 6.50
C ILE A 22 6.65 -4.88 7.91
N GLU A 23 7.14 -6.11 8.06
CA GLU A 23 7.26 -6.83 9.33
C GLU A 23 8.46 -6.29 10.13
N THR A 24 8.29 -5.12 10.75
CA THR A 24 9.35 -4.41 11.50
C THR A 24 9.61 -4.99 12.89
N ASP A 25 8.69 -5.80 13.42
CA ASP A 25 8.86 -6.52 14.68
C ASP A 25 8.47 -8.01 14.49
N PRO A 26 9.38 -8.83 13.95
CA PRO A 26 9.12 -10.25 13.72
C PRO A 26 8.94 -11.05 15.01
N SER A 27 9.46 -10.58 16.16
CA SER A 27 9.28 -11.25 17.46
C SER A 27 7.84 -11.20 17.94
N GLU A 28 7.14 -10.11 17.66
CA GLU A 28 5.76 -9.87 18.08
C GLU A 28 4.75 -10.08 16.93
N ASP A 29 5.20 -10.59 15.78
CA ASP A 29 4.40 -10.76 14.55
C ASP A 29 3.68 -9.46 14.15
N ARG A 30 4.43 -8.35 14.18
CA ARG A 30 3.96 -6.97 14.03
C ARG A 30 4.77 -6.19 13.03
N GLY A 31 4.15 -5.13 12.51
CA GLY A 31 4.74 -4.33 11.47
C GLY A 31 4.02 -3.03 11.20
N TRP A 32 4.42 -2.38 10.11
CA TRP A 32 3.79 -1.18 9.60
C TRP A 32 3.06 -1.46 8.31
N LEU A 33 1.80 -1.01 8.26
CA LEU A 33 0.97 -1.05 7.07
C LEU A 33 1.01 0.31 6.39
N HIS A 34 1.44 0.32 5.13
CA HIS A 34 1.52 1.47 4.26
C HIS A 34 0.42 1.36 3.21
N HIS A 35 -0.56 2.24 3.30
CA HIS A 35 -1.74 2.21 2.44
C HIS A 35 -2.36 3.59 2.27
N VAL A 36 -3.27 3.69 1.30
CA VAL A 36 -4.15 4.85 1.14
C VAL A 36 -5.57 4.49 1.55
N THR A 37 -6.28 5.40 2.21
CA THR A 37 -7.68 5.19 2.61
C THR A 37 -8.57 6.27 1.99
N GLY A 38 -9.79 5.89 1.62
CA GLY A 38 -10.74 6.75 0.93
C GLY A 38 -11.37 6.04 -0.26
N THR A 39 -11.87 6.81 -1.23
CA THR A 39 -12.55 6.25 -2.40
C THR A 39 -12.22 7.04 -3.65
N ILE A 40 -12.41 6.46 -4.83
CA ILE A 40 -12.31 7.20 -6.09
C ILE A 40 -13.38 8.31 -6.22
N LEU A 41 -14.39 8.35 -5.34
CA LEU A 41 -15.37 9.42 -5.28
C LEU A 41 -14.82 10.66 -4.55
N ASN A 42 -14.23 10.46 -3.36
CA ASN A 42 -13.78 11.56 -2.50
C ASN A 42 -12.27 11.84 -2.59
N GLY A 43 -11.52 10.96 -3.25
CA GLY A 43 -10.07 10.89 -3.10
C GLY A 43 -9.66 9.98 -1.94
N MET A 44 -8.36 9.81 -1.81
CA MET A 44 -7.71 8.97 -0.82
C MET A 44 -6.52 9.69 -0.21
N ASP A 45 -6.18 9.34 1.02
CA ASP A 45 -5.05 9.86 1.77
C ASP A 45 -4.12 8.74 2.19
N TYR A 46 -2.81 9.00 2.22
CA TYR A 46 -1.82 8.06 2.75
C TYR A 46 -1.92 8.01 4.28
N THR A 47 -2.23 6.83 4.83
CA THR A 47 -2.54 6.64 6.26
C THR A 47 -1.75 5.49 6.88
N PRO A 48 -0.41 5.59 7.01
CA PRO A 48 0.40 4.52 7.56
C PRO A 48 0.02 4.23 9.01
N ARG A 49 0.02 2.96 9.41
CA ARG A 49 -0.32 2.56 10.78
C ARG A 49 0.43 1.30 11.25
N PRO A 50 0.75 1.21 12.55
CA PRO A 50 1.13 -0.07 13.16
C PRO A 50 0.01 -1.09 12.99
N THR A 51 0.36 -2.32 12.65
CA THR A 51 -0.58 -3.40 12.37
C THR A 51 0.00 -4.74 12.85
N PRO A 52 -0.80 -5.63 13.48
CA PRO A 52 -0.39 -7.02 13.67
C PRO A 52 -0.21 -7.71 12.30
N ASN A 53 0.21 -8.97 12.28
CA ASN A 53 0.22 -9.75 11.05
C ASN A 53 -1.14 -9.65 10.33
N PRO A 54 -1.18 -9.20 9.06
CA PRO A 54 -2.43 -9.08 8.33
C PRO A 54 -3.28 -10.35 8.34
N GLU A 55 -2.67 -11.54 8.37
CA GLU A 55 -3.37 -12.83 8.36
C GLU A 55 -4.29 -13.06 9.56
N VAL A 56 -4.06 -12.37 10.69
CA VAL A 56 -4.91 -12.48 11.89
C VAL A 56 -6.05 -11.46 11.92
N LEU A 57 -6.11 -10.55 10.94
CA LEU A 57 -7.14 -9.53 10.88
C LEU A 57 -8.44 -10.11 10.30
N PRO A 58 -9.63 -9.81 10.88
CA PRO A 58 -10.90 -10.31 10.38
C PRO A 58 -11.20 -9.95 8.92
N GLU A 59 -10.73 -8.79 8.47
CA GLU A 59 -10.91 -8.30 7.11
C GLU A 59 -9.92 -8.90 6.10
N HIS A 60 -8.92 -9.66 6.54
CA HIS A 60 -7.91 -10.22 5.63
C HIS A 60 -8.52 -11.21 4.66
N VAL A 61 -8.06 -11.15 3.40
CA VAL A 61 -8.42 -12.13 2.39
C VAL A 61 -7.40 -13.27 2.44
N PRO A 62 -7.81 -14.52 2.73
CA PRO A 62 -6.90 -15.66 2.84
C PRO A 62 -5.96 -15.81 1.64
N ASP A 63 -4.72 -16.23 1.90
CA ASP A 63 -3.67 -16.48 0.90
C ASP A 63 -3.20 -15.24 0.11
N LEU A 64 -3.61 -14.02 0.51
CA LEU A 64 -3.24 -12.77 -0.15
C LEU A 64 -2.22 -11.92 0.63
N LYS A 65 -1.52 -12.49 1.62
CA LYS A 65 -0.26 -11.95 2.14
C LYS A 65 0.91 -12.55 1.34
N LYS A 66 1.53 -11.76 0.48
CA LYS A 66 2.60 -12.23 -0.42
C LYS A 66 3.88 -11.47 -0.16
N GLN A 67 4.96 -12.18 0.16
CA GLN A 67 6.26 -11.54 0.29
C GLN A 67 6.72 -11.04 -1.09
N ILE A 68 7.09 -9.76 -1.17
CA ILE A 68 7.55 -9.11 -2.41
C ILE A 68 9.04 -8.76 -2.37
N GLY A 69 9.66 -8.77 -1.19
CA GLY A 69 11.07 -8.47 -1.04
C GLY A 69 11.50 -8.25 0.41
N THR A 70 12.61 -7.54 0.56
CA THR A 70 13.13 -7.07 1.85
C THR A 70 13.50 -5.60 1.79
N ILE A 71 13.59 -4.96 2.95
CA ILE A 71 14.04 -3.57 3.14
C ILE A 71 15.01 -3.51 4.31
N GLU A 72 16.08 -2.72 4.20
CA GLU A 72 16.96 -2.47 5.34
C GLU A 72 16.31 -1.48 6.31
N GLU A 73 16.53 -1.67 7.62
CA GLU A 73 16.03 -0.79 8.67
C GLU A 73 16.36 0.69 8.44
N GLU A 74 17.56 0.99 7.94
CA GLU A 74 18.01 2.34 7.60
C GLU A 74 17.22 2.98 6.44
N ASP A 75 16.57 2.16 5.60
CA ASP A 75 15.78 2.61 4.47
C ASP A 75 14.30 2.82 4.81
N LEU A 76 13.84 2.54 6.04
CA LEU A 76 12.43 2.68 6.41
C LEU A 76 11.89 4.11 6.25
N GLU A 77 12.62 5.12 6.75
CA GLU A 77 12.19 6.52 6.59
C GLU A 77 12.29 6.95 5.12
N ARG A 78 13.34 6.50 4.41
CA ARG A 78 13.50 6.77 2.99
C ARG A 78 12.35 6.18 2.17
N PHE A 79 11.89 4.97 2.49
CA PHE A 79 10.71 4.38 1.87
C PHE A 79 9.47 5.26 2.07
N ARG A 80 9.26 5.74 3.30
CA ARG A 80 8.13 6.62 3.61
C ARG A 80 8.20 7.95 2.85
N GLU A 81 9.34 8.63 2.88
CA GLU A 81 9.50 9.97 2.28
C GLU A 81 9.64 9.92 0.76
N GLU A 82 10.51 9.05 0.25
CA GLU A 82 10.88 9.02 -1.16
C GLU A 82 9.94 8.15 -2.01
N CYS A 83 9.11 7.30 -1.39
CA CYS A 83 8.14 6.47 -2.12
C CYS A 83 6.70 6.79 -1.74
N CYS A 84 6.29 6.54 -0.49
CA CYS A 84 4.87 6.67 -0.12
C CYS A 84 4.36 8.11 -0.16
N LEU A 85 5.16 9.09 0.26
CA LEU A 85 4.79 10.51 0.21
C LEU A 85 5.07 11.15 -1.16
N ALA A 86 5.98 10.57 -1.94
CA ALA A 86 6.32 11.05 -3.28
C ALA A 86 5.30 10.61 -4.34
N VAL A 87 4.74 9.39 -4.25
CA VAL A 87 3.59 8.99 -5.06
C VAL A 87 2.34 9.65 -4.50
N LEU A 88 1.78 10.61 -5.23
CA LEU A 88 0.56 11.29 -4.82
C LEU A 88 -0.59 10.28 -4.64
N PRO A 89 -1.27 10.29 -3.47
CA PRO A 89 -2.47 9.49 -3.27
C PRO A 89 -3.54 9.75 -4.33
N PRO A 90 -4.39 8.75 -4.65
CA PRO A 90 -5.50 8.92 -5.57
C PRO A 90 -6.39 10.12 -5.25
N ARG A 91 -6.48 11.08 -6.17
CA ARG A 91 -7.50 12.15 -6.10
C ARG A 91 -8.91 11.60 -6.35
N ALA A 92 -9.93 12.42 -6.07
CA ALA A 92 -11.29 12.17 -6.53
C ALA A 92 -11.30 12.02 -8.07
N GLN A 93 -11.98 11.01 -8.59
CA GLN A 93 -11.96 10.64 -10.02
C GLN A 93 -13.33 10.47 -10.63
N VAL A 94 -14.37 10.29 -9.81
CA VAL A 94 -15.76 10.17 -10.27
C VAL A 94 -16.67 11.10 -9.47
N THR A 95 -17.78 11.50 -10.07
CA THR A 95 -18.88 12.17 -9.36
C THR A 95 -19.72 11.14 -8.60
N LEU A 96 -20.66 11.60 -7.76
CA LEU A 96 -21.62 10.74 -7.07
C LEU A 96 -22.46 9.87 -8.04
N ARG A 97 -22.65 10.33 -9.29
CA ARG A 97 -23.35 9.58 -10.35
C ARG A 97 -22.45 8.61 -11.11
N GLY A 98 -21.18 8.45 -10.71
CA GLY A 98 -20.20 7.59 -11.37
C GLY A 98 -19.60 8.17 -12.65
N THR A 99 -19.89 9.43 -12.99
CA THR A 99 -19.30 10.10 -14.16
C THR A 99 -17.83 10.43 -13.89
N ARG A 100 -16.92 10.16 -14.83
CA ARG A 100 -15.49 10.51 -14.69
C ARG A 100 -15.31 12.03 -14.58
N LEU A 101 -14.57 12.47 -13.56
CA LEU A 101 -14.14 13.86 -13.39
C LEU A 101 -13.06 14.25 -14.42
N TYR A 102 -12.26 13.28 -14.85
CA TYR A 102 -11.19 13.48 -15.83
C TYR A 102 -11.37 12.53 -17.02
N PRO A 103 -12.17 12.91 -18.02
CA PRO A 103 -12.34 12.13 -19.24
C PRO A 103 -10.98 11.88 -19.92
N GLY A 104 -10.77 10.67 -20.43
CA GLY A 104 -9.51 10.26 -21.08
C GLY A 104 -8.39 9.84 -20.13
N THR A 105 -8.51 10.07 -18.82
CA THR A 105 -7.57 9.52 -17.82
C THR A 105 -8.09 8.17 -17.30
N PRO A 106 -7.24 7.11 -17.22
CA PRO A 106 -7.59 5.87 -16.53
C PRO A 106 -7.93 6.11 -15.06
N LEU A 107 -8.70 5.19 -14.46
CA LEU A 107 -8.88 5.22 -13.00
C LEU A 107 -7.57 4.79 -12.33
N TYR A 108 -7.24 5.48 -11.26
CA TYR A 108 -6.06 5.30 -10.43
C TYR A 108 -6.52 5.02 -8.98
N PRO A 109 -7.03 3.81 -8.68
CA PRO A 109 -7.38 3.40 -7.32
C PRO A 109 -6.14 3.07 -6.46
N CYS A 110 -6.36 2.59 -5.22
CA CYS A 110 -5.30 2.17 -4.31
C CYS A 110 -4.36 1.10 -4.90
N THR A 111 -4.84 0.24 -5.80
CA THR A 111 -4.01 -0.77 -6.47
C THR A 111 -2.94 -0.17 -7.37
N GLU A 112 -3.29 0.86 -8.14
CA GLU A 112 -2.32 1.54 -9.00
C GLU A 112 -1.35 2.37 -8.18
N TRP A 113 -1.84 3.04 -7.12
CA TRP A 113 -0.95 3.75 -6.19
C TRP A 113 0.09 2.83 -5.55
N LEU A 114 -0.33 1.66 -5.09
CA LEU A 114 0.59 0.71 -4.48
C LEU A 114 1.63 0.21 -5.47
N ARG A 115 1.22 -0.07 -6.72
CA ARG A 115 2.13 -0.47 -7.79
C ARG A 115 3.19 0.58 -8.07
N ASP A 116 2.81 1.85 -8.16
CA ASP A 116 3.75 2.95 -8.40
C ASP A 116 4.72 3.13 -7.21
N VAL A 117 4.25 2.94 -5.97
CA VAL A 117 5.10 2.96 -4.77
C VAL A 117 6.11 1.81 -4.77
N GLU A 118 5.66 0.60 -5.08
CA GLU A 118 6.51 -0.59 -5.18
C GLU A 118 7.57 -0.42 -6.28
N GLU A 119 7.17 -0.01 -7.48
CA GLU A 119 8.08 0.24 -8.60
C GLU A 119 9.14 1.28 -8.23
N MET A 120 8.72 2.38 -7.59
CA MET A 120 9.65 3.41 -7.14
C MET A 120 10.61 2.91 -6.06
N ALA A 121 10.13 2.13 -5.09
CA ALA A 121 10.98 1.55 -4.05
C ALA A 121 12.03 0.60 -4.62
N VAL A 122 11.67 -0.24 -5.60
CA VAL A 122 12.61 -1.13 -6.30
C VAL A 122 13.60 -0.32 -7.13
N ARG A 123 13.14 0.66 -7.90
CA ARG A 123 13.99 1.52 -8.75
C ARG A 123 15.01 2.30 -7.94
N LYS A 124 14.64 2.76 -6.74
CA LYS A 124 15.53 3.47 -5.80
C LYS A 124 16.45 2.52 -5.01
N GLY A 125 16.28 1.22 -5.16
CA GLY A 125 17.04 0.20 -4.44
C GLY A 125 16.68 0.08 -2.95
N ILE A 126 15.57 0.67 -2.52
CA ILE A 126 15.02 0.61 -1.16
C ILE A 126 14.47 -0.80 -0.88
N PHE A 127 13.66 -1.31 -1.82
CA PHE A 127 13.26 -2.72 -1.79
C PHE A 127 14.27 -3.57 -2.55
N LYS A 128 14.64 -4.71 -1.95
CA LYS A 128 15.34 -5.81 -2.61
C LYS A 128 14.27 -6.85 -3.00
N PRO A 129 13.88 -6.94 -4.28
CA PRO A 129 12.89 -7.92 -4.71
C PRO A 129 13.42 -9.35 -4.54
N LEU A 130 12.51 -10.31 -4.41
CA LEU A 130 12.81 -11.75 -4.33
C LEU A 130 13.36 -12.32 -5.65
#